data_AF-A0A519H3E3-F1
#
_entry.id   AF-A0A519H3E3-F1
#
_cell.length_a   1.000
_cell.length_b   1.000
_cell.length_c   1.000
_cell.angle_alpha   90.00
_cell.angle_beta   90.00
_cell.angle_gamma   90.00
#
_symmetry.space_group_name_H-M   'P 1'
#
loop_
_entity.id
_entity.type
_entity.pdbx_description
1 polymer ?
#
loop_
_entity_poly.entity_id
_entity_poly.type
_entity_poly.pdbx_seq_one_letter_code
_entity_poly.pdbx_strand_id
1 'polypeptide(L)'
;MLLPNIGANRDDANEQARAGLPLHELRGKLPPCVEERGTFLSPHEVRVSKSHPYRYKEALRGVADETLTLPAWSLHATPYYWMMHDNSAELGEGERLDGFVDALEDEAREALGFKSQTWVLHGDNQKALIETFFRHVTPNQSLVFFYLRQSPFEDAGRLLVGAALVDTVHLPGRWPTDGPVAFPNHMWETTIGHTLRPDGTGGLLLPMQKLAELAAEGQDVSAALAPAPQRAREFSYVTEHVPADTAVAALMALRAAADAAIALGAAVPAVSIGWLDEQLHHAWRRRGVAPGLPAVLGRLGFDYPTYAARLIEAATPEGADPWVTTIDGLTGITLAQPDRALFTATRQKIWKGLPAEQKDALRLLARFDLTPGQIDAVLDQETAVVIEPDELLENPYHLVTCTVDDDEPILFDVVDRGCLGAAELLAAHPLPVTEPFDDSGDPRRVEALIAEELRTAVAEGHTLLSVPTLLGRVVDRNLVRPLPLNAQVLVALELDPDSLDDDPDTNWPVIARTELADGTAAYKLRSLLGVRDSIRELTRKLGEQVRHTVPDDLEDSLARVLGDLSEHDPDDLDQERRARWEKSAALVELYASRFTVLNGPAGT
;
A
#
# COMPACT_ATOMS: atom_id res chain seq x y z
N MET A 1 0.07 18.72 12.26
CA MET A 1 -1.40 18.74 12.40
C MET A 1 -1.94 17.56 11.60
N LEU A 2 -2.78 16.72 12.19
CA LEU A 2 -3.24 15.44 11.62
C LEU A 2 -3.90 15.64 10.23
N LEU A 3 -4.91 16.51 10.12
CA LEU A 3 -5.51 16.92 8.84
C LEU A 3 -5.28 18.42 8.57
N PRO A 4 -4.40 18.80 7.62
CA PRO A 4 -4.03 20.21 7.40
C PRO A 4 -5.21 21.12 7.07
N ASN A 5 -6.12 20.67 6.19
CA ASN A 5 -7.30 21.46 5.79
C ASN A 5 -8.24 21.71 6.98
N ILE A 6 -8.60 20.66 7.71
CA ILE A 6 -9.42 20.79 8.92
C ILE A 6 -8.75 21.74 9.90
N GLY A 7 -7.49 21.50 10.23
CA GLY A 7 -6.80 22.27 11.23
C GLY A 7 -6.59 23.75 10.88
N ALA A 8 -6.37 24.07 9.61
CA ALA A 8 -6.16 25.45 9.14
C ALA A 8 -7.47 26.22 8.91
N ASN A 9 -8.55 25.54 8.49
CA ASN A 9 -9.78 26.20 8.04
C ASN A 9 -10.95 26.13 9.03
N ARG A 10 -10.79 25.40 10.15
CA ARG A 10 -11.77 25.31 11.24
C ARG A 10 -12.03 26.69 11.85
N ASP A 11 -13.30 26.98 12.11
CA ASP A 11 -13.74 28.23 12.75
C ASP A 11 -14.62 27.87 13.95
N ASP A 12 -13.98 27.70 15.11
CA ASP A 12 -14.62 27.20 16.33
C ASP A 12 -15.84 28.05 16.73
N ALA A 13 -15.75 29.37 16.58
CA ALA A 13 -16.85 30.27 16.93
C ALA A 13 -18.04 30.12 15.97
N ASN A 14 -17.78 30.01 14.65
CA ASN A 14 -18.82 29.82 13.66
C ASN A 14 -19.49 28.44 13.78
N GLU A 15 -18.69 27.39 13.96
CA GLU A 15 -19.15 26.01 14.08
C GLU A 15 -19.96 25.81 15.37
N GLN A 16 -19.52 26.37 16.50
CA GLN A 16 -20.27 26.33 17.76
C GLN A 16 -21.58 27.11 17.68
N ALA A 17 -21.60 28.27 17.02
CA ALA A 17 -22.83 29.06 16.83
C ALA A 17 -23.88 28.36 15.94
N ARG A 18 -23.44 27.38 15.13
CA ARG A 18 -24.29 26.61 14.20
C ARG A 18 -24.46 25.15 14.63
N ALA A 19 -24.01 24.80 15.85
CA ALA A 19 -24.09 23.45 16.37
C ALA A 19 -25.55 22.95 16.40
N GLY A 20 -25.76 21.71 15.98
CA GLY A 20 -27.09 21.08 15.91
C GLY A 20 -27.88 21.38 14.63
N LEU A 21 -27.42 22.30 13.77
CA LEU A 21 -28.03 22.53 12.46
C LEU A 21 -27.54 21.48 11.43
N PRO A 22 -28.41 20.98 10.55
CA PRO A 22 -28.01 20.05 9.51
C PRO A 22 -27.19 20.76 8.42
N LEU A 23 -26.15 20.09 7.92
CA LEU A 23 -25.19 20.69 6.98
C LEU A 23 -25.82 21.23 5.68
N HIS A 24 -26.88 20.59 5.17
CA HIS A 24 -27.58 21.02 3.94
C HIS A 24 -28.40 22.31 4.11
N GLU A 25 -28.74 22.69 5.34
CA GLU A 25 -29.44 23.94 5.65
C GLU A 25 -28.48 25.11 5.83
N LEU A 26 -27.19 24.83 6.07
CA LEU A 26 -26.18 25.86 6.21
C LEU A 26 -26.04 26.67 4.91
N ARG A 27 -25.75 27.96 5.08
CA ARG A 27 -25.53 28.91 3.98
C ARG A 27 -24.17 29.59 4.18
N GLY A 28 -23.47 29.82 3.08
CA GLY A 28 -22.11 30.38 3.09
C GLY A 28 -21.05 29.32 3.40
N LYS A 29 -20.03 29.69 4.17
CA LYS A 29 -18.90 28.80 4.51
C LYS A 29 -19.40 27.58 5.30
N LEU A 30 -19.16 26.39 4.74
CA LEU A 30 -19.39 25.10 5.38
C LEU A 30 -18.18 24.71 6.24
N PRO A 31 -18.34 23.84 7.25
CA PRO A 31 -17.21 23.32 8.02
C PRO A 31 -16.26 22.54 7.09
N PRO A 32 -14.94 22.56 7.38
CA PRO A 32 -13.94 21.99 6.48
C PRO A 32 -14.07 20.48 6.28
N CYS A 33 -14.76 19.77 7.19
CA CYS A 33 -15.06 18.34 7.04
C CYS A 33 -15.91 18.02 5.80
N VAL A 34 -16.68 18.97 5.26
CA VAL A 34 -17.43 18.78 4.02
C VAL A 34 -16.48 18.63 2.83
N GLU A 35 -15.42 19.43 2.76
CA GLU A 35 -14.39 19.32 1.70
C GLU A 35 -13.52 18.06 1.84
N GLU A 36 -13.42 17.53 3.07
CA GLU A 36 -12.86 16.21 3.37
C GLU A 36 -13.88 15.05 3.21
N ARG A 37 -14.95 15.26 2.44
CA ARG A 37 -15.98 14.25 2.10
C ARG A 37 -16.73 13.67 3.30
N GLY A 38 -16.80 14.38 4.42
CA GLY A 38 -17.56 13.96 5.60
C GLY A 38 -19.08 13.81 5.37
N THR A 39 -19.59 14.25 4.23
CA THR A 39 -21.02 14.19 3.86
C THR A 39 -21.37 13.11 2.84
N PHE A 40 -20.46 12.17 2.52
CA PHE A 40 -20.72 11.17 1.46
C PHE A 40 -21.99 10.33 1.72
N LEU A 41 -22.32 10.04 2.99
CA LEU A 41 -23.55 9.36 3.40
C LEU A 41 -24.76 10.30 3.62
N SER A 42 -24.73 11.53 3.11
CA SER A 42 -25.85 12.47 3.27
C SER A 42 -27.03 12.06 2.38
N PRO A 43 -28.26 11.94 2.92
CA PRO A 43 -29.48 11.78 2.10
C PRO A 43 -29.95 13.10 1.45
N HIS A 44 -29.25 14.20 1.70
CA HIS A 44 -29.61 15.53 1.23
C HIS A 44 -28.55 16.10 0.29
N GLU A 45 -29.01 16.95 -0.63
CA GLU A 45 -28.14 17.76 -1.48
C GLU A 45 -27.28 18.71 -0.62
N VAL A 46 -25.97 18.74 -0.90
CA VAL A 46 -25.02 19.67 -0.29
C VAL A 46 -24.42 20.54 -1.39
N ARG A 47 -24.30 21.86 -1.13
CA ARG A 47 -23.73 22.82 -2.08
C ARG A 47 -22.40 23.31 -1.58
N VAL A 48 -21.35 23.13 -2.38
CA VAL A 48 -19.97 23.49 -2.02
C VAL A 48 -19.49 24.58 -2.96
N SER A 49 -19.26 25.78 -2.43
CA SER A 49 -18.68 26.88 -3.18
C SER A 49 -17.18 26.66 -3.36
N LYS A 50 -16.70 26.81 -4.60
CA LYS A 50 -15.29 26.65 -4.99
C LYS A 50 -14.78 27.94 -5.63
N SER A 51 -13.53 28.26 -5.32
CA SER A 51 -12.80 29.37 -5.94
C SER A 51 -11.52 28.84 -6.56
N HIS A 52 -11.19 29.32 -7.76
CA HIS A 52 -10.02 28.85 -8.48
C HIS A 52 -8.73 29.24 -7.73
N PRO A 53 -7.78 28.31 -7.46
CA PRO A 53 -6.62 28.56 -6.60
C PRO A 53 -5.70 29.67 -7.13
N TYR A 54 -5.66 29.86 -8.45
CA TYR A 54 -4.84 30.90 -9.10
C TYR A 54 -5.63 32.11 -9.60
N ARG A 55 -6.87 32.34 -9.14
CA ARG A 55 -7.71 33.50 -9.55
C ARG A 55 -7.02 34.85 -9.31
N TYR A 56 -6.11 34.91 -8.33
CA TYR A 56 -5.34 36.10 -8.01
C TYR A 56 -4.32 36.48 -9.11
N LYS A 57 -4.03 35.59 -10.06
CA LYS A 57 -3.15 35.85 -11.21
C LYS A 57 -3.91 36.56 -12.32
N GLU A 58 -3.25 37.50 -12.98
CA GLU A 58 -3.86 38.30 -14.06
C GLU A 58 -4.42 37.42 -15.19
N ALA A 59 -3.69 36.37 -15.59
CA ALA A 59 -4.10 35.42 -16.63
C ALA A 59 -5.44 34.70 -16.36
N LEU A 60 -5.85 34.56 -15.09
CA LEU A 60 -7.08 33.88 -14.68
C LEU A 60 -8.02 34.77 -13.86
N ARG A 61 -7.84 36.09 -13.92
CA ARG A 61 -8.67 37.05 -13.16
C ARG A 61 -10.15 36.98 -13.56
N GLY A 62 -10.44 36.66 -14.83
CA GLY A 62 -11.79 36.50 -15.36
C GLY A 62 -12.46 35.15 -15.04
N VAL A 63 -11.84 34.30 -14.23
CA VAL A 63 -12.48 33.08 -13.70
C VAL A 63 -13.40 33.47 -12.54
N ALA A 64 -14.64 32.99 -12.57
CA ALA A 64 -15.64 33.20 -11.54
C ALA A 64 -15.66 32.04 -10.52
N ASP A 65 -16.21 32.30 -9.33
CA ASP A 65 -16.47 31.24 -8.35
C ASP A 65 -17.65 30.37 -8.84
N GLU A 66 -17.61 29.08 -8.52
CA GLU A 66 -18.63 28.11 -8.92
C GLU A 66 -19.23 27.43 -7.67
N THR A 67 -20.49 27.03 -7.73
CA THR A 67 -21.12 26.25 -6.65
C THR A 67 -21.43 24.85 -7.14
N LEU A 68 -20.59 23.91 -6.73
CA LEU A 68 -20.79 22.51 -7.03
C LEU A 68 -21.93 21.94 -6.19
N THR A 69 -22.72 21.09 -6.82
CA THR A 69 -23.83 20.39 -6.19
C THR A 69 -23.45 18.92 -5.99
N LEU A 70 -23.49 18.47 -4.73
CA LEU A 70 -23.42 17.07 -4.34
C LEU A 70 -24.84 16.56 -4.13
N PRO A 71 -25.38 15.71 -5.02
CA PRO A 71 -26.64 15.01 -4.78
C PRO A 71 -26.60 14.17 -3.50
N ALA A 72 -27.76 13.67 -3.07
CA ALA A 72 -27.83 12.66 -2.02
C ALA A 72 -26.94 11.44 -2.38
N TRP A 73 -26.23 10.90 -1.39
CA TRP A 73 -25.38 9.71 -1.52
C TRP A 73 -24.26 9.87 -2.55
N SER A 74 -23.54 10.99 -2.47
CA SER A 74 -22.47 11.32 -3.41
C SER A 74 -21.28 12.00 -2.75
N LEU A 75 -20.15 11.98 -3.46
CA LEU A 75 -18.91 12.64 -3.07
C LEU A 75 -18.20 13.23 -4.29
N HIS A 76 -17.29 14.17 -4.05
CA HIS A 76 -16.34 14.63 -5.06
C HIS A 76 -15.09 13.75 -5.06
N ALA A 77 -14.85 13.08 -6.17
CA ALA A 77 -13.63 12.37 -6.48
C ALA A 77 -12.66 13.32 -7.20
N THR A 78 -11.41 13.34 -6.76
CA THR A 78 -10.37 14.24 -7.32
C THR A 78 -9.07 13.45 -7.43
N PRO A 79 -8.65 13.05 -8.64
CA PRO A 79 -7.49 12.19 -8.82
C PRO A 79 -6.19 13.00 -8.75
N TYR A 80 -5.78 13.41 -7.54
CA TYR A 80 -4.66 14.34 -7.38
C TYR A 80 -3.35 13.80 -8.00
N TYR A 81 -3.10 12.50 -7.92
CA TYR A 81 -1.91 11.91 -8.55
C TYR A 81 -1.84 12.20 -10.04
N TRP A 82 -2.99 12.08 -10.72
CA TRP A 82 -3.12 12.30 -12.16
C TRP A 82 -3.01 13.76 -12.54
N MET A 83 -3.38 14.66 -11.63
CA MET A 83 -3.29 16.10 -11.86
C MET A 83 -1.89 16.68 -11.60
N MET A 84 -0.96 15.90 -11.04
CA MET A 84 0.43 16.34 -10.88
C MET A 84 1.15 16.29 -12.23
N HIS A 85 1.79 17.40 -12.59
CA HIS A 85 2.48 17.52 -13.86
C HIS A 85 3.59 16.47 -14.01
N ASP A 86 4.40 16.26 -12.96
CA ASP A 86 5.56 15.36 -13.04
C ASP A 86 5.18 13.88 -13.20
N ASN A 87 3.92 13.53 -12.92
CA ASN A 87 3.41 12.18 -13.05
C ASN A 87 2.82 11.89 -14.44
N SER A 88 2.61 12.91 -15.29
CA SER A 88 1.94 12.72 -16.59
C SER A 88 2.75 11.81 -17.53
N ALA A 89 4.08 11.86 -17.44
CA ALA A 89 4.97 11.01 -18.23
C ALA A 89 4.79 9.53 -17.86
N GLU A 90 4.89 9.19 -16.57
CA GLU A 90 4.66 7.83 -16.06
C GLU A 90 3.25 7.32 -16.41
N LEU A 91 2.23 8.17 -16.25
CA LEU A 91 0.85 7.82 -16.61
C LEU A 91 0.74 7.54 -18.11
N GLY A 92 1.41 8.35 -18.94
CA GLY A 92 1.49 8.17 -20.38
C GLY A 92 2.30 6.95 -20.82
N GLU A 93 3.12 6.36 -19.96
CA GLU A 93 3.78 5.07 -20.26
C GLU A 93 2.77 3.93 -20.22
N GLY A 94 1.90 3.89 -19.20
CA GLY A 94 0.92 2.82 -19.00
C GLY A 94 -0.41 3.02 -19.72
N GLU A 95 -0.88 4.26 -19.83
CA GLU A 95 -2.21 4.63 -20.31
C GLU A 95 -2.14 5.52 -21.53
N ARG A 96 -3.11 5.36 -22.42
CA ARG A 96 -3.23 6.23 -23.59
C ARG A 96 -3.97 7.53 -23.22
N LEU A 97 -3.22 8.61 -23.02
CA LEU A 97 -3.72 9.95 -22.68
C LEU A 97 -4.22 10.73 -23.93
N ASP A 98 -5.39 10.35 -24.45
CA ASP A 98 -5.94 10.97 -25.65
C ASP A 98 -6.24 12.48 -25.42
N GLY A 99 -5.59 13.35 -26.20
CA GLY A 99 -5.82 14.80 -26.17
C GLY A 99 -4.90 15.59 -25.24
N PHE A 100 -4.00 14.93 -24.52
CA PHE A 100 -2.96 15.59 -23.74
C PHE A 100 -1.85 16.15 -24.66
N VAL A 101 -1.45 17.41 -24.45
CA VAL A 101 -0.46 18.12 -25.28
C VAL A 101 0.49 18.93 -24.39
N ASP A 102 1.76 18.51 -24.31
CA ASP A 102 2.78 19.15 -23.47
C ASP A 102 2.96 20.66 -23.74
N ALA A 103 2.92 21.06 -25.02
CA ALA A 103 3.12 22.46 -25.41
C ALA A 103 2.07 23.40 -24.79
N LEU A 104 0.85 22.91 -24.50
CA LEU A 104 -0.19 23.70 -23.85
C LEU A 104 0.11 23.96 -22.37
N GLU A 105 0.87 23.07 -21.71
CA GLU A 105 1.31 23.30 -20.32
C GLU A 105 2.33 24.43 -20.25
N ASP A 106 3.27 24.48 -21.21
CA ASP A 106 4.24 25.58 -21.29
C ASP A 106 3.56 26.93 -21.52
N GLU A 107 2.58 26.98 -22.43
CA GLU A 107 1.77 28.19 -22.66
C GLU A 107 1.06 28.66 -21.38
N ALA A 108 0.43 27.73 -20.66
CA ALA A 108 -0.27 28.04 -19.41
C ALA A 108 0.69 28.48 -18.29
N ARG A 109 1.84 27.81 -18.17
CA ARG A 109 2.90 28.13 -17.19
C ARG A 109 3.46 29.53 -17.42
N GLU A 110 3.76 29.87 -18.67
CA GLU A 110 4.25 31.20 -19.06
C GLU A 110 3.20 32.28 -18.79
N ALA A 111 1.95 32.05 -19.17
CA ALA A 111 0.85 32.99 -18.90
C ALA A 111 0.64 33.24 -17.40
N LEU A 112 0.83 32.23 -16.54
CA LEU A 112 0.76 32.38 -15.08
C LEU A 112 2.03 32.97 -14.45
N GLY A 113 3.11 33.10 -15.21
CA GLY A 113 4.42 33.54 -14.74
C GLY A 113 5.04 32.58 -13.73
N PHE A 114 4.82 31.28 -13.89
CA PHE A 114 5.38 30.25 -13.01
C PHE A 114 6.77 29.81 -13.48
N LYS A 115 7.68 29.67 -12.52
CA LYS A 115 9.05 29.17 -12.75
C LYS A 115 9.12 27.64 -12.79
N SER A 116 8.20 27.00 -12.08
CA SER A 116 8.03 25.55 -12.02
C SER A 116 6.54 25.24 -11.93
N GLN A 117 6.15 24.04 -12.35
CA GLN A 117 4.76 23.61 -12.35
C GLN A 117 4.62 22.29 -11.59
N THR A 118 3.80 22.29 -10.55
CA THR A 118 3.49 21.07 -9.78
C THR A 118 2.26 20.37 -10.33
N TRP A 119 1.30 21.16 -10.83
CA TRP A 119 0.00 20.69 -11.29
C TRP A 119 -0.14 20.94 -12.78
N VAL A 120 -0.94 20.11 -13.43
CA VAL A 120 -1.42 20.34 -14.80
C VAL A 120 -2.29 21.60 -14.81
N LEU A 121 -1.92 22.55 -15.67
CA LEU A 121 -2.45 23.90 -15.70
C LEU A 121 -3.50 24.07 -16.80
N HIS A 122 -3.24 23.56 -18.01
CA HIS A 122 -4.09 23.85 -19.15
C HIS A 122 -5.39 23.04 -19.10
N GLY A 123 -6.53 23.72 -19.26
CA GLY A 123 -7.85 23.11 -19.09
C GLY A 123 -8.10 21.89 -19.99
N ASP A 124 -7.56 21.87 -21.20
CA ASP A 124 -7.76 20.73 -22.10
C ASP A 124 -6.97 19.49 -21.68
N ASN A 125 -5.77 19.68 -21.10
CA ASN A 125 -4.97 18.59 -20.54
C ASN A 125 -5.57 18.07 -19.23
N GLN A 126 -6.06 18.97 -18.38
CA GLN A 126 -6.83 18.61 -17.19
C GLN A 126 -8.04 17.74 -17.55
N LYS A 127 -8.79 18.14 -18.59
CA LYS A 127 -9.92 17.38 -19.11
C LYS A 127 -9.48 16.00 -19.63
N ALA A 128 -8.43 15.94 -20.45
CA ALA A 128 -7.93 14.69 -21.02
C ALA A 128 -7.56 13.66 -19.94
N LEU A 129 -6.90 14.11 -18.87
CA LEU A 129 -6.55 13.27 -17.73
C LEU A 129 -7.77 12.79 -16.95
N ILE A 130 -8.71 13.69 -16.64
CA ILE A 130 -9.95 13.35 -15.91
C ILE A 130 -10.82 12.38 -16.72
N GLU A 131 -11.00 12.65 -18.02
CA GLU A 131 -11.74 11.75 -18.91
C GLU A 131 -11.06 10.38 -18.99
N THR A 132 -9.73 10.33 -19.07
CA THR A 132 -8.98 9.08 -19.11
C THR A 132 -9.10 8.30 -17.80
N PHE A 133 -9.01 8.98 -16.65
CA PHE A 133 -9.21 8.37 -15.33
C PHE A 133 -10.59 7.69 -15.24
N PHE A 134 -11.67 8.43 -15.50
CA PHE A 134 -13.02 7.93 -15.29
C PHE A 134 -13.57 7.07 -16.44
N ARG A 135 -12.86 6.91 -17.56
CA ARG A 135 -13.40 6.24 -18.77
C ARG A 135 -13.90 4.82 -18.56
N HIS A 136 -13.37 4.12 -17.55
CA HIS A 136 -13.70 2.73 -17.26
C HIS A 136 -14.54 2.56 -15.97
N VAL A 137 -14.90 3.66 -15.32
CA VAL A 137 -15.80 3.62 -14.17
C VAL A 137 -17.22 3.45 -14.68
N THR A 138 -17.75 2.24 -14.53
CA THR A 138 -19.05 1.84 -15.06
C THR A 138 -20.09 1.82 -13.94
N PRO A 139 -21.16 2.62 -14.04
CA PRO A 139 -22.29 2.59 -13.13
C PRO A 139 -22.82 1.18 -12.87
N ASN A 140 -23.10 0.88 -11.60
CA ASN A 140 -23.61 -0.39 -11.09
C ASN A 140 -22.71 -1.60 -11.35
N GLN A 141 -21.43 -1.38 -11.70
CA GLN A 141 -20.45 -2.45 -11.92
C GLN A 141 -19.12 -2.17 -11.21
N SER A 142 -18.64 -0.92 -11.27
CA SER A 142 -17.41 -0.51 -10.59
C SER A 142 -17.63 -0.34 -9.09
N LEU A 143 -16.66 -0.79 -8.31
CA LEU A 143 -16.62 -0.61 -6.87
C LEU A 143 -16.03 0.76 -6.52
N VAL A 144 -16.50 1.34 -5.41
CA VAL A 144 -15.87 2.47 -4.73
C VAL A 144 -15.56 2.05 -3.30
N PHE A 145 -14.31 2.27 -2.87
CA PHE A 145 -13.84 1.99 -1.52
C PHE A 145 -13.69 3.30 -0.76
N PHE A 146 -14.18 3.34 0.48
CA PHE A 146 -14.03 4.47 1.38
C PHE A 146 -12.94 4.14 2.39
N TYR A 147 -12.05 5.10 2.64
CA TYR A 147 -10.97 4.91 3.60
C TYR A 147 -10.75 6.15 4.47
N LEU A 148 -10.26 5.91 5.68
CA LEU A 148 -9.71 6.93 6.56
C LEU A 148 -8.22 7.05 6.28
N ARG A 149 -7.80 8.25 5.84
CA ARG A 149 -6.37 8.57 5.70
C ARG A 149 -5.65 8.53 7.04
N GLN A 150 -6.36 8.91 8.10
CA GLN A 150 -5.90 8.87 9.49
C GLN A 150 -7.06 8.40 10.34
N SER A 151 -6.75 7.55 11.31
CA SER A 151 -7.73 6.93 12.18
C SER A 151 -7.52 7.37 13.64
N PRO A 152 -8.57 7.29 14.48
CA PRO A 152 -8.44 7.49 15.92
C PRO A 152 -7.79 6.29 16.64
N PHE A 153 -7.49 5.19 15.93
CA PHE A 153 -6.84 4.00 16.47
C PHE A 153 -5.32 4.13 16.32
N GLU A 154 -4.58 3.73 17.35
CA GLU A 154 -3.11 3.75 17.34
C GLU A 154 -2.56 2.86 16.22
N ASP A 155 -1.51 3.35 15.53
CA ASP A 155 -0.72 2.65 14.50
C ASP A 155 -1.48 1.97 13.34
N ALA A 156 -2.77 2.26 13.16
CA ALA A 156 -3.62 1.57 12.20
C ALA A 156 -3.45 2.00 10.73
N GLY A 157 -2.54 2.95 10.45
CA GLY A 157 -2.27 3.45 9.11
C GLY A 157 -3.54 3.97 8.40
N ARG A 158 -3.73 3.54 7.14
CA ARG A 158 -4.94 3.81 6.37
C ARG A 158 -5.93 2.67 6.52
N LEU A 159 -7.16 2.99 6.88
CA LEU A 159 -8.21 2.00 7.13
C LEU A 159 -9.32 2.11 6.11
N LEU A 160 -9.69 0.99 5.49
CA LEU A 160 -10.97 0.88 4.80
C LEU A 160 -12.10 0.98 5.81
N VAL A 161 -13.13 1.74 5.48
CA VAL A 161 -14.32 1.89 6.32
C VAL A 161 -15.59 1.42 5.63
N GLY A 162 -15.53 1.19 4.32
CA GLY A 162 -16.67 0.67 3.59
C GLY A 162 -16.41 0.52 2.11
N ALA A 163 -17.38 -0.07 1.43
CA ALA A 163 -17.40 -0.20 -0.02
C ALA A 163 -18.83 -0.13 -0.55
N ALA A 164 -18.98 0.29 -1.80
CA ALA A 164 -20.24 0.36 -2.52
C ALA A 164 -20.03 0.15 -4.02
N LEU A 165 -21.12 0.10 -4.78
CA LEU A 165 -21.06 0.31 -6.23
C LEU A 165 -21.15 1.80 -6.54
N VAL A 166 -20.45 2.21 -7.59
CA VAL A 166 -20.65 3.52 -8.22
C VAL A 166 -22.02 3.51 -8.89
N ASP A 167 -22.86 4.49 -8.60
CA ASP A 167 -24.21 4.65 -9.18
C ASP A 167 -24.21 5.66 -10.33
N THR A 168 -23.53 6.79 -10.16
CA THR A 168 -23.44 7.84 -11.18
C THR A 168 -22.05 8.45 -11.23
N VAL A 169 -21.65 8.92 -12.41
CA VAL A 169 -20.41 9.65 -12.65
C VAL A 169 -20.75 10.92 -13.41
N HIS A 170 -20.46 12.07 -12.81
CA HIS A 170 -20.63 13.38 -13.43
C HIS A 170 -19.29 14.09 -13.49
N LEU A 171 -18.69 14.09 -14.69
CA LEU A 171 -17.41 14.73 -14.94
C LEU A 171 -17.53 16.27 -14.78
N PRO A 172 -16.47 16.93 -14.29
CA PRO A 172 -16.45 18.37 -14.11
C PRO A 172 -16.49 19.11 -15.46
N GLY A 173 -17.08 20.31 -15.43
CA GLY A 173 -17.03 21.25 -16.54
C GLY A 173 -15.82 22.18 -16.48
N ARG A 174 -15.76 23.11 -17.44
CA ARG A 174 -14.88 24.27 -17.35
C ARG A 174 -15.29 25.17 -16.20
N TRP A 175 -14.33 25.86 -15.61
CA TRP A 175 -14.65 26.95 -14.69
C TRP A 175 -15.50 28.02 -15.40
N PRO A 176 -16.55 28.57 -14.75
CA PRO A 176 -17.27 29.71 -15.28
C PRO A 176 -16.34 30.92 -15.41
N THR A 177 -16.60 31.77 -16.40
CA THR A 177 -15.84 33.01 -16.62
C THR A 177 -16.77 34.23 -16.66
N ASP A 178 -16.34 35.31 -16.01
CA ASP A 178 -16.99 36.63 -16.03
C ASP A 178 -16.22 37.66 -16.87
N GLY A 179 -15.05 37.26 -17.37
CA GLY A 179 -14.16 38.07 -18.19
C GLY A 179 -13.18 37.23 -19.02
N PRO A 180 -12.25 37.88 -19.73
CA PRO A 180 -11.24 37.18 -20.51
C PRO A 180 -10.29 36.38 -19.61
N VAL A 181 -9.89 35.21 -20.09
CA VAL A 181 -8.87 34.34 -19.50
C VAL A 181 -7.83 34.01 -20.57
N ALA A 182 -6.57 33.84 -20.18
CA ALA A 182 -5.47 33.61 -21.13
C ALA A 182 -5.53 32.23 -21.78
N PHE A 183 -6.06 31.23 -21.06
CA PHE A 183 -6.24 29.85 -21.50
C PHE A 183 -7.41 29.25 -20.71
N PRO A 184 -8.07 28.18 -21.21
CA PRO A 184 -9.19 27.58 -20.50
C PRO A 184 -8.74 26.83 -19.24
N ASN A 185 -9.65 26.64 -18.28
CA ASN A 185 -9.40 25.84 -17.07
C ASN A 185 -10.59 24.92 -16.76
N HIS A 186 -10.32 23.70 -16.30
CA HIS A 186 -11.35 22.72 -15.90
C HIS A 186 -11.34 22.54 -14.38
N MET A 187 -12.53 22.30 -13.83
CA MET A 187 -12.64 21.86 -12.44
C MET A 187 -12.15 20.42 -12.32
N TRP A 188 -11.73 20.00 -11.12
CA TRP A 188 -11.16 18.66 -10.91
C TRP A 188 -12.10 17.73 -10.15
N GLU A 189 -13.19 18.27 -9.62
CA GLU A 189 -14.17 17.54 -8.83
C GLU A 189 -15.16 16.80 -9.73
N THR A 190 -14.92 15.50 -9.91
CA THR A 190 -15.92 14.58 -10.48
C THR A 190 -16.90 14.16 -9.39
N THR A 191 -18.20 14.34 -9.62
CA THR A 191 -19.22 13.87 -8.67
C THR A 191 -19.51 12.40 -8.90
N ILE A 192 -19.30 11.60 -7.86
CA ILE A 192 -19.57 10.16 -7.84
C ILE A 192 -20.76 9.90 -6.90
N GLY A 193 -21.87 9.42 -7.44
CA GLY A 193 -22.95 8.84 -6.65
C GLY A 193 -22.65 7.38 -6.30
N HIS A 194 -23.12 6.90 -5.16
CA HIS A 194 -22.90 5.52 -4.72
C HIS A 194 -24.14 4.85 -4.14
N THR A 195 -24.14 3.52 -4.14
CA THR A 195 -25.28 2.69 -3.72
C THR A 195 -25.42 2.51 -2.21
N LEU A 196 -24.37 2.76 -1.42
CA LEU A 196 -24.37 2.54 0.03
C LEU A 196 -25.42 3.38 0.77
N ARG A 197 -26.15 2.74 1.69
CA ARG A 197 -27.15 3.33 2.58
C ARG A 197 -26.90 2.96 4.05
N PRO A 198 -27.39 3.74 5.04
CA PRO A 198 -27.17 3.49 6.46
C PRO A 198 -27.77 2.17 6.99
N ASP A 199 -28.79 1.64 6.33
CA ASP A 199 -29.39 0.33 6.66
C ASP A 199 -28.58 -0.85 6.12
N GLY A 200 -27.44 -0.58 5.46
CA GLY A 200 -26.57 -1.57 4.86
C GLY A 200 -26.97 -2.00 3.44
N THR A 201 -28.03 -1.42 2.87
CA THR A 201 -28.38 -1.70 1.48
C THR A 201 -27.36 -1.09 0.51
N GLY A 202 -27.02 -1.84 -0.54
CA GLY A 202 -26.14 -1.38 -1.61
C GLY A 202 -24.66 -1.21 -1.22
N GLY A 203 -24.23 -1.69 -0.06
CA GLY A 203 -22.83 -1.61 0.34
C GLY A 203 -22.55 -2.10 1.75
N LEU A 204 -21.30 -1.91 2.18
CA LEU A 204 -20.86 -2.14 3.55
C LEU A 204 -20.31 -0.82 4.13
N LEU A 205 -20.65 -0.55 5.39
CA LEU A 205 -20.01 0.45 6.22
C LEU A 205 -19.63 -0.21 7.55
N LEU A 206 -18.35 -0.16 7.91
CA LEU A 206 -17.88 -0.64 9.20
C LEU A 206 -18.34 0.32 10.31
N PRO A 207 -18.70 -0.19 11.51
CA PRO A 207 -19.25 0.60 12.60
C PRO A 207 -18.15 1.35 13.37
N MET A 208 -17.40 2.22 12.68
CA MET A 208 -16.16 2.84 13.20
C MET A 208 -16.37 3.61 14.51
N GLN A 209 -17.50 4.29 14.67
CA GLN A 209 -17.82 5.00 15.92
C GLN A 209 -17.97 4.03 17.09
N LYS A 210 -18.64 2.89 16.87
CA LYS A 210 -18.79 1.87 17.92
C LYS A 210 -17.44 1.24 18.26
N LEU A 211 -16.62 0.96 17.26
CA LEU A 211 -15.26 0.44 17.49
C LEU A 211 -14.40 1.43 18.29
N ALA A 212 -14.51 2.73 18.01
CA ALA A 212 -13.81 3.77 18.77
C ALA A 212 -14.29 3.85 20.24
N GLU A 213 -15.59 3.67 20.49
CA GLU A 213 -16.13 3.56 21.86
C GLU A 213 -15.54 2.35 22.60
N LEU A 214 -15.55 1.17 21.97
CA LEU A 214 -15.01 -0.05 22.57
C LEU A 214 -13.51 0.05 22.86
N ALA A 215 -12.74 0.65 21.93
CA ALA A 215 -11.32 0.92 22.13
C ALA A 215 -11.08 1.87 23.31
N ALA A 216 -11.89 2.93 23.44
CA ALA A 216 -11.80 3.87 24.56
C ALA A 216 -12.14 3.23 25.92
N GLU A 217 -12.94 2.15 25.91
CA GLU A 217 -13.23 1.31 27.08
C GLU A 217 -12.10 0.28 27.39
N GLY A 218 -11.05 0.24 26.56
CA GLY A 218 -9.90 -0.65 26.73
C GLY A 218 -10.05 -2.03 26.08
N GLN A 219 -11.03 -2.21 25.18
CA GLN A 219 -11.17 -3.44 24.40
C GLN A 219 -10.23 -3.40 23.19
N ASP A 220 -9.62 -4.53 22.87
CA ASP A 220 -8.85 -4.67 21.63
C ASP A 220 -9.81 -4.81 20.44
N VAL A 221 -9.75 -3.84 19.54
CA VAL A 221 -10.57 -3.80 18.32
C VAL A 221 -9.75 -4.03 17.06
N SER A 222 -8.45 -4.36 17.18
CA SER A 222 -7.51 -4.40 16.06
C SER A 222 -7.97 -5.34 14.94
N ALA A 223 -8.50 -6.51 15.30
CA ALA A 223 -9.07 -7.47 14.35
C ALA A 223 -10.32 -6.98 13.61
N ALA A 224 -11.04 -6.00 14.17
CA ALA A 224 -12.23 -5.38 13.58
C ALA A 224 -11.92 -4.13 12.75
N LEU A 225 -10.63 -3.79 12.59
CA LEU A 225 -10.17 -2.77 11.65
C LEU A 225 -9.81 -3.44 10.32
N ALA A 226 -10.02 -2.72 9.22
CA ALA A 226 -9.64 -3.18 7.89
C ALA A 226 -8.48 -2.33 7.35
N PRO A 227 -7.21 -2.70 7.63
CA PRO A 227 -6.07 -2.06 6.97
C PRO A 227 -6.25 -2.11 5.46
N ALA A 228 -6.05 -0.96 4.81
CA ALA A 228 -6.08 -0.92 3.35
C ALA A 228 -4.91 -1.76 2.81
N PRO A 229 -5.13 -2.67 1.84
CA PRO A 229 -4.04 -3.38 1.20
C PRO A 229 -3.16 -2.35 0.47
N GLN A 230 -1.97 -2.07 0.99
CA GLN A 230 -1.06 -1.10 0.39
C GLN A 230 -0.08 -1.82 -0.53
N ARG A 231 -0.06 -1.42 -1.80
CA ARG A 231 0.99 -1.77 -2.77
C ARG A 231 1.68 -0.53 -3.32
N ALA A 232 0.94 0.56 -3.47
CA ALA A 232 1.51 1.86 -3.78
C ALA A 232 0.52 2.99 -3.40
N ARG A 233 -0.10 3.60 -4.41
CA ARG A 233 -0.85 4.87 -4.31
C ARG A 233 -2.38 4.71 -4.27
N GLU A 234 -2.90 3.48 -4.33
CA GLU A 234 -4.33 3.18 -4.50
C GLU A 234 -5.22 3.78 -3.40
N PHE A 235 -4.70 3.80 -2.16
CA PHE A 235 -5.35 4.42 -1.01
C PHE A 235 -4.66 5.74 -0.62
N SER A 236 -4.09 6.44 -1.60
CA SER A 236 -3.49 7.76 -1.47
C SER A 236 -4.23 8.77 -2.36
N TYR A 237 -3.80 10.03 -2.33
CA TYR A 237 -4.19 11.04 -3.33
C TYR A 237 -5.70 11.29 -3.50
N VAL A 238 -6.49 11.09 -2.44
CA VAL A 238 -7.95 11.32 -2.37
C VAL A 238 -8.77 10.37 -3.24
N THR A 239 -8.45 10.21 -4.52
CA THR A 239 -9.07 9.24 -5.42
C THR A 239 -8.01 8.66 -6.34
N GLU A 240 -7.95 7.33 -6.41
CA GLU A 240 -7.09 6.59 -7.31
C GLU A 240 -7.80 5.29 -7.70
N HIS A 241 -7.36 4.68 -8.81
CA HIS A 241 -7.81 3.35 -9.20
C HIS A 241 -7.30 2.27 -8.25
N VAL A 242 -8.16 1.29 -8.01
CA VAL A 242 -7.80 0.06 -7.29
C VAL A 242 -7.78 -1.07 -8.31
N PRO A 243 -6.62 -1.70 -8.61
CA PRO A 243 -6.53 -2.86 -9.49
C PRO A 243 -7.42 -4.01 -9.03
N ALA A 244 -7.83 -4.89 -9.94
CA ALA A 244 -8.77 -5.95 -9.64
C ALA A 244 -8.28 -6.93 -8.54
N ASP A 245 -6.97 -7.21 -8.50
CA ASP A 245 -6.37 -8.03 -7.44
C ASP A 245 -6.40 -7.33 -6.07
N THR A 246 -6.08 -6.03 -6.04
CA THR A 246 -6.18 -5.21 -4.81
C THR A 246 -7.63 -5.03 -4.36
N ALA A 247 -8.59 -4.96 -5.28
CA ALA A 247 -10.01 -4.89 -4.95
C ALA A 247 -10.49 -6.18 -4.25
N VAL A 248 -10.02 -7.36 -4.68
CA VAL A 248 -10.26 -8.62 -3.97
C VAL A 248 -9.69 -8.55 -2.56
N ALA A 249 -8.43 -8.11 -2.41
CA ALA A 249 -7.80 -7.97 -1.10
C ALA A 249 -8.56 -7.01 -0.17
N ALA A 250 -9.04 -5.88 -0.71
CA ALA A 250 -9.80 -4.89 0.04
C ALA A 250 -11.15 -5.42 0.54
N LEU A 251 -11.89 -6.17 -0.31
CA LEU A 251 -13.14 -6.81 0.07
C LEU A 251 -12.91 -7.93 1.12
N MET A 252 -11.83 -8.71 0.98
CA MET A 252 -11.44 -9.70 1.97
C MET A 252 -11.13 -9.05 3.33
N ALA A 253 -10.36 -7.96 3.36
CA ALA A 253 -10.04 -7.22 4.58
C ALA A 253 -11.31 -6.65 5.25
N LEU A 254 -12.22 -6.06 4.45
CA LEU A 254 -13.52 -5.60 4.93
C LEU A 254 -14.38 -6.74 5.49
N ARG A 255 -14.31 -7.94 4.90
CA ARG A 255 -15.06 -9.12 5.36
C ARG A 255 -14.57 -9.59 6.72
N ALA A 256 -13.25 -9.76 6.87
CA ALA A 256 -12.65 -10.15 8.13
C ALA A 256 -12.95 -9.14 9.25
N ALA A 257 -12.79 -7.84 8.96
CA ALA A 257 -13.09 -6.78 9.90
C ALA A 257 -14.58 -6.75 10.31
N ALA A 258 -15.49 -6.99 9.36
CA ALA A 258 -16.92 -7.06 9.65
C ALA A 258 -17.27 -8.24 10.57
N ASP A 259 -16.71 -9.43 10.31
CA ASP A 259 -16.92 -10.61 11.15
C ASP A 259 -16.36 -10.39 12.57
N ALA A 260 -15.18 -9.80 12.70
CA ALA A 260 -14.60 -9.44 14.00
C ALA A 260 -15.41 -8.35 14.73
N ALA A 261 -15.91 -7.34 14.02
CA ALA A 261 -16.79 -6.32 14.60
C ALA A 261 -18.08 -6.94 15.17
N ILE A 262 -18.68 -7.90 14.46
CA ILE A 262 -19.85 -8.65 14.94
C ILE A 262 -19.50 -9.45 16.20
N ALA A 263 -18.33 -10.10 16.24
CA ALA A 263 -17.87 -10.85 17.41
C ALA A 263 -17.67 -9.97 18.66
N LEU A 264 -17.29 -8.70 18.46
CA LEU A 264 -17.19 -7.68 19.52
C LEU A 264 -18.55 -7.06 19.90
N GLY A 265 -19.65 -7.49 19.29
CA GLY A 265 -21.00 -7.00 19.57
C GLY A 265 -21.36 -5.69 18.86
N ALA A 266 -20.57 -5.25 17.88
CA ALA A 266 -20.94 -4.13 17.03
C ALA A 266 -21.97 -4.55 15.97
N ALA A 267 -22.91 -3.66 15.65
CA ALA A 267 -23.95 -3.94 14.67
C ALA A 267 -23.43 -3.76 13.24
N VAL A 268 -23.37 -4.85 12.48
CA VAL A 268 -23.17 -4.84 11.02
C VAL A 268 -24.41 -5.45 10.36
N PRO A 269 -25.10 -4.74 9.44
CA PRO A 269 -26.30 -5.27 8.81
C PRO A 269 -26.02 -6.56 8.03
N ALA A 270 -26.83 -7.60 8.23
CA ALA A 270 -26.69 -8.88 7.52
C ALA A 270 -26.79 -8.72 5.99
N VAL A 271 -27.56 -7.74 5.52
CA VAL A 271 -27.66 -7.40 4.09
C VAL A 271 -26.33 -6.90 3.52
N SER A 272 -25.50 -6.23 4.32
CA SER A 272 -24.16 -5.79 3.90
C SER A 272 -23.20 -6.97 3.78
N ILE A 273 -23.30 -7.96 4.65
CA ILE A 273 -22.49 -9.19 4.55
C ILE A 273 -22.86 -9.96 3.28
N GLY A 274 -24.16 -10.13 3.00
CA GLY A 274 -24.62 -10.75 1.75
C GLY A 274 -24.15 -10.00 0.50
N TRP A 275 -24.20 -8.67 0.53
CA TRP A 275 -23.67 -7.83 -0.55
C TRP A 275 -22.15 -8.00 -0.73
N LEU A 276 -21.40 -8.06 0.38
CA LEU A 276 -19.95 -8.22 0.35
C LEU A 276 -19.54 -9.55 -0.27
N ASP A 277 -20.23 -10.63 0.08
CA ASP A 277 -19.98 -11.98 -0.47
C ASP A 277 -20.25 -12.03 -1.97
N GLU A 278 -21.34 -11.41 -2.42
CA GLU A 278 -21.66 -11.26 -3.84
C GLU A 278 -20.58 -10.45 -4.58
N GLN A 279 -20.16 -9.31 -4.01
CA GLN A 279 -19.11 -8.49 -4.63
C GLN A 279 -17.74 -9.18 -4.61
N LEU A 280 -17.41 -9.96 -3.59
CA LEU A 280 -16.17 -10.74 -3.55
C LEU A 280 -16.19 -11.81 -4.65
N HIS A 281 -17.31 -12.50 -4.85
CA HIS A 281 -17.47 -13.43 -5.98
C HIS A 281 -17.26 -12.74 -7.33
N HIS A 282 -17.87 -11.56 -7.53
CA HIS A 282 -17.67 -10.80 -8.76
C HIS A 282 -16.24 -10.26 -8.91
N ALA A 283 -15.62 -9.81 -7.83
CA ALA A 283 -14.25 -9.30 -7.84
C ALA A 283 -13.26 -10.39 -8.26
N TRP A 284 -13.42 -11.63 -7.76
CA TRP A 284 -12.63 -12.77 -8.22
C TRP A 284 -12.80 -13.05 -9.71
N ARG A 285 -14.03 -13.01 -10.23
CA ARG A 285 -14.29 -13.18 -11.67
C ARG A 285 -13.65 -12.06 -12.50
N ARG A 286 -13.71 -10.80 -12.03
CA ARG A 286 -13.13 -9.63 -12.72
C ARG A 286 -11.61 -9.60 -12.66
N ARG A 287 -11.02 -9.98 -11.53
CA ARG A 287 -9.57 -10.22 -11.39
C ARG A 287 -9.09 -11.21 -12.45
N GLY A 288 -9.92 -12.22 -12.73
CA GLY A 288 -9.62 -13.23 -13.71
C GLY A 288 -8.33 -13.97 -13.37
N VAL A 289 -7.68 -14.47 -14.42
CA VAL A 289 -6.51 -15.33 -14.31
C VAL A 289 -5.21 -14.63 -14.64
N ALA A 290 -5.24 -13.45 -15.25
CA ALA A 290 -4.06 -12.76 -15.76
C ALA A 290 -3.93 -11.30 -15.26
N PRO A 291 -4.05 -11.02 -13.95
CA PRO A 291 -3.99 -9.64 -13.45
C PRO A 291 -2.62 -8.97 -13.65
N GLY A 292 -1.54 -9.75 -13.79
CA GLY A 292 -0.18 -9.26 -14.11
C GLY A 292 0.08 -8.99 -15.58
N LEU A 293 -0.93 -9.19 -16.44
CA LEU A 293 -0.78 -9.01 -17.88
C LEU A 293 -0.23 -7.61 -18.26
N PRO A 294 -0.64 -6.48 -17.66
CA PRO A 294 -0.06 -5.18 -17.97
C PRO A 294 1.47 -5.16 -17.85
N ALA A 295 2.04 -5.60 -16.72
CA ALA A 295 3.49 -5.57 -16.51
C ALA A 295 4.22 -6.48 -17.52
N VAL A 296 3.67 -7.67 -17.79
CA VAL A 296 4.21 -8.60 -18.81
C VAL A 296 4.16 -8.00 -20.22
N LEU A 297 3.09 -7.30 -20.59
CA LEU A 297 3.00 -6.60 -21.87
C LEU A 297 4.06 -5.49 -21.99
N GLY A 298 4.35 -4.79 -20.89
CA GLY A 298 5.44 -3.82 -20.81
C GLY A 298 6.78 -4.46 -21.17
N ARG A 299 7.11 -5.60 -20.56
CA ARG A 299 8.31 -6.41 -20.85
C ARG A 299 8.37 -6.87 -22.32
N LEU A 300 7.22 -7.16 -22.93
CA LEU A 300 7.12 -7.55 -24.34
C LEU A 300 7.15 -6.35 -25.31
N GLY A 301 7.31 -5.13 -24.81
CA GLY A 301 7.44 -3.91 -25.59
C GLY A 301 6.11 -3.39 -26.16
N PHE A 302 4.98 -3.66 -25.50
CA PHE A 302 3.70 -3.04 -25.83
C PHE A 302 3.67 -1.59 -25.39
N ASP A 303 3.16 -0.71 -26.26
CA ASP A 303 2.90 0.68 -25.88
C ASP A 303 1.64 0.72 -25.03
N TYR A 304 1.63 1.54 -23.97
CA TYR A 304 0.51 1.69 -23.06
C TYR A 304 0.03 0.32 -22.50
N PRO A 305 0.90 -0.45 -21.83
CA PRO A 305 0.61 -1.82 -21.41
C PRO A 305 -0.68 -1.98 -20.61
N THR A 306 -1.02 -1.04 -19.73
CA THR A 306 -2.28 -1.07 -18.97
C THR A 306 -3.48 -0.91 -19.90
N TYR A 307 -3.42 0.04 -20.83
CA TYR A 307 -4.45 0.21 -21.85
C TYR A 307 -4.55 -1.03 -22.78
N ALA A 308 -3.41 -1.59 -23.21
CA ALA A 308 -3.35 -2.75 -24.08
C ALA A 308 -3.92 -4.01 -23.42
N ALA A 309 -3.62 -4.25 -22.15
CA ALA A 309 -4.18 -5.36 -21.37
C ALA A 309 -5.71 -5.29 -21.34
N ARG A 310 -6.29 -4.10 -21.10
CA ARG A 310 -7.74 -3.92 -21.11
C ARG A 310 -8.37 -4.19 -22.47
N LEU A 311 -7.72 -3.81 -23.57
CA LEU A 311 -8.20 -4.14 -24.92
C LEU A 311 -8.16 -5.65 -25.17
N ILE A 312 -7.10 -6.33 -24.73
CA ILE A 312 -6.98 -7.79 -24.83
C ILE A 312 -8.06 -8.48 -23.99
N GLU A 313 -8.30 -8.03 -22.76
CA GLU A 313 -9.38 -8.55 -21.90
C GLU A 313 -10.75 -8.35 -22.54
N ALA A 314 -11.03 -7.17 -23.10
CA ALA A 314 -12.29 -6.90 -23.79
C ALA A 314 -12.49 -7.74 -25.07
N ALA A 315 -11.40 -8.09 -25.74
CA ALA A 315 -11.40 -8.98 -26.90
C ALA A 315 -11.46 -10.47 -26.52
N THR A 316 -11.18 -10.80 -25.25
CA THR A 316 -11.16 -12.17 -24.76
C THR A 316 -12.59 -12.63 -24.46
N PRO A 317 -13.01 -13.82 -24.94
CA PRO A 317 -14.33 -14.36 -24.62
C PRO A 317 -14.55 -14.48 -23.11
N GLU A 318 -15.80 -14.29 -22.65
CA GLU A 318 -16.13 -14.39 -21.22
C GLU A 318 -15.67 -15.74 -20.64
N GLY A 319 -14.85 -15.69 -19.59
CA GLY A 319 -14.32 -16.87 -18.92
C GLY A 319 -13.11 -17.53 -19.60
N ALA A 320 -12.62 -17.00 -20.73
CA ALA A 320 -11.36 -17.44 -21.33
C ALA A 320 -10.14 -16.72 -20.69
N ASP A 321 -8.95 -17.28 -20.90
CA ASP A 321 -7.68 -16.75 -20.41
C ASP A 321 -7.15 -15.66 -21.36
N PRO A 322 -6.99 -14.39 -20.92
CA PRO A 322 -6.42 -13.31 -21.73
C PRO A 322 -5.02 -13.60 -22.25
N TRP A 323 -4.26 -14.48 -21.58
CA TRP A 323 -2.97 -14.95 -22.09
C TRP A 323 -3.11 -15.62 -23.45
N VAL A 324 -4.14 -16.45 -23.66
CA VAL A 324 -4.38 -17.14 -24.93
C VAL A 324 -4.61 -16.13 -26.05
N THR A 325 -5.45 -15.13 -25.83
CA THR A 325 -5.70 -14.03 -26.77
C THR A 325 -4.41 -13.28 -27.11
N THR A 326 -3.55 -13.08 -26.12
CA THR A 326 -2.23 -12.44 -26.29
C THR A 326 -1.33 -13.29 -27.20
N ILE A 327 -1.26 -14.60 -26.96
CA ILE A 327 -0.45 -15.52 -27.78
C ILE A 327 -0.97 -15.62 -29.20
N ASP A 328 -2.29 -15.66 -29.39
CA ASP A 328 -2.92 -15.65 -30.72
C ASP A 328 -2.47 -14.42 -31.52
N GLY A 329 -2.52 -13.22 -30.91
CA GLY A 329 -2.03 -12.00 -31.53
C GLY A 329 -0.52 -12.02 -31.83
N LEU A 330 0.30 -12.49 -30.90
CA LEU A 330 1.77 -12.58 -31.05
C LEU A 330 2.21 -13.64 -32.07
N THR A 331 1.38 -14.65 -32.34
CA THR A 331 1.63 -15.69 -33.35
C THR A 331 1.01 -15.39 -34.70
N GLY A 332 0.23 -14.30 -34.81
CA GLY A 332 -0.36 -13.83 -36.06
C GLY A 332 -1.75 -14.39 -36.37
N ILE A 333 -2.39 -15.06 -35.41
CA ILE A 333 -3.82 -15.39 -35.47
C ILE A 333 -4.60 -14.07 -35.38
N THR A 334 -5.49 -13.84 -36.35
CA THR A 334 -6.10 -12.52 -36.55
C THR A 334 -7.21 -12.26 -35.54
N LEU A 335 -6.94 -11.34 -34.61
CA LEU A 335 -7.98 -10.67 -33.82
C LEU A 335 -8.73 -9.64 -34.67
N ALA A 336 -9.96 -9.29 -34.26
CA ALA A 336 -10.72 -8.22 -34.90
C ALA A 336 -9.99 -6.87 -34.73
N GLN A 337 -10.21 -5.93 -35.66
CA GLN A 337 -9.74 -4.55 -35.47
C GLN A 337 -10.63 -3.86 -34.41
N PRO A 338 -10.08 -2.95 -33.58
CA PRO A 338 -8.75 -2.33 -33.65
C PRO A 338 -7.60 -3.11 -32.97
N ASP A 339 -7.88 -4.25 -32.33
CA ASP A 339 -6.95 -4.95 -31.44
C ASP A 339 -5.70 -5.49 -32.15
N ARG A 340 -5.81 -5.79 -33.45
CA ARG A 340 -4.68 -6.21 -34.28
C ARG A 340 -3.53 -5.18 -34.30
N ALA A 341 -3.82 -3.89 -34.13
CA ALA A 341 -2.80 -2.85 -34.13
C ALA A 341 -1.79 -2.98 -32.97
N LEU A 342 -2.19 -3.65 -31.88
CA LEU A 342 -1.31 -3.91 -30.73
C LEU A 342 -0.17 -4.88 -31.08
N PHE A 343 -0.40 -5.81 -32.01
CA PHE A 343 0.53 -6.90 -32.33
C PHE A 343 1.38 -6.61 -33.57
N THR A 344 2.36 -5.72 -33.43
CA THR A 344 3.25 -5.33 -34.52
C THR A 344 4.20 -6.47 -34.93
N ALA A 345 4.71 -6.41 -36.18
CA ALA A 345 5.68 -7.40 -36.66
C ALA A 345 6.96 -7.48 -35.81
N THR A 346 7.34 -6.38 -35.14
CA THR A 346 8.48 -6.37 -34.20
C THR A 346 8.16 -7.19 -32.95
N ARG A 347 7.00 -6.98 -32.32
CA ARG A 347 6.57 -7.75 -31.13
C ARG A 347 6.44 -9.24 -31.42
N GLN A 348 5.91 -9.59 -32.58
CA GLN A 348 5.84 -10.99 -33.03
C GLN A 348 7.23 -11.62 -33.17
N LYS A 349 8.24 -10.86 -33.64
CA LYS A 349 9.63 -11.32 -33.71
C LYS A 349 10.26 -11.46 -32.33
N ILE A 350 10.02 -10.51 -31.42
CA ILE A 350 10.47 -10.57 -30.02
C ILE A 350 9.95 -11.87 -29.40
N TRP A 351 8.63 -12.07 -29.43
CA TRP A 351 8.00 -13.29 -28.92
C TRP A 351 8.59 -14.57 -29.54
N LYS A 352 8.75 -14.60 -30.87
CA LYS A 352 9.33 -15.75 -31.56
C LYS A 352 10.77 -16.05 -31.10
N GLY A 353 11.55 -15.02 -30.77
CA GLY A 353 12.94 -15.15 -30.33
C GLY A 353 13.12 -15.64 -28.90
N LEU A 354 12.10 -15.52 -28.04
CA LEU A 354 12.20 -15.95 -26.64
C LEU A 354 12.30 -17.49 -26.51
N PRO A 355 13.18 -18.00 -25.62
CA PRO A 355 13.21 -19.41 -25.21
C PRO A 355 11.85 -19.89 -24.66
N ALA A 356 11.64 -21.21 -24.67
CA ALA A 356 10.39 -21.79 -24.16
C ALA A 356 10.20 -21.51 -22.66
N GLU A 357 11.24 -21.73 -21.86
CA GLU A 357 11.21 -21.49 -20.40
C GLU A 357 10.87 -20.04 -20.06
N GLN A 358 11.45 -19.05 -20.77
CA GLN A 358 11.10 -17.64 -20.57
C GLN A 358 9.63 -17.33 -20.94
N LYS A 359 9.08 -17.99 -21.95
CA LYS A 359 7.66 -17.84 -22.31
C LYS A 359 6.74 -18.41 -21.24
N ASP A 360 7.12 -19.54 -20.65
CA ASP A 360 6.37 -20.18 -19.57
C ASP A 360 6.48 -19.37 -18.27
N ALA A 361 7.66 -18.83 -17.95
CA ALA A 361 7.85 -17.88 -16.84
C ALA A 361 6.99 -16.62 -17.02
N LEU A 362 6.97 -16.00 -18.20
CA LEU A 362 6.09 -14.85 -18.47
C LEU A 362 4.60 -15.21 -18.31
N ARG A 363 4.20 -16.40 -18.73
CA ARG A 363 2.83 -16.91 -18.53
C ARG A 363 2.51 -17.07 -17.04
N LEU A 364 3.43 -17.59 -16.26
CA LEU A 364 3.29 -17.73 -14.81
C LEU A 364 3.22 -16.35 -14.14
N LEU A 365 4.11 -15.44 -14.48
CA LEU A 365 4.14 -14.08 -13.93
C LEU A 365 2.86 -13.29 -14.21
N ALA A 366 2.22 -13.50 -15.37
CA ALA A 366 0.92 -12.89 -15.67
C ALA A 366 -0.18 -13.26 -14.65
N ARG A 367 -0.03 -14.35 -13.88
CA ARG A 367 -0.99 -14.78 -12.83
C ARG A 367 -1.00 -13.88 -11.59
N PHE A 368 0.02 -13.03 -11.44
CA PHE A 368 0.30 -12.24 -10.25
C PHE A 368 0.31 -10.75 -10.60
N ASP A 369 -0.41 -9.93 -9.85
CA ASP A 369 -0.47 -8.48 -10.08
C ASP A 369 0.81 -7.80 -9.57
N LEU A 370 1.89 -7.96 -10.34
CA LEU A 370 3.25 -7.47 -10.06
C LEU A 370 3.51 -6.13 -10.78
N THR A 371 4.41 -5.33 -10.23
CA THR A 371 4.87 -4.10 -10.90
C THR A 371 5.82 -4.42 -12.07
N PRO A 372 6.01 -3.50 -13.04
CA PRO A 372 7.01 -3.68 -14.09
C PRO A 372 8.42 -3.92 -13.53
N GLY A 373 8.82 -3.15 -12.50
CA GLY A 373 10.11 -3.31 -11.84
C GLY A 373 10.29 -4.69 -11.20
N GLN A 374 9.24 -5.25 -10.59
CA GLN A 374 9.28 -6.61 -10.03
C GLN A 374 9.42 -7.69 -11.12
N ILE A 375 8.73 -7.53 -12.26
CA ILE A 375 8.87 -8.45 -13.40
C ILE A 375 10.30 -8.40 -13.95
N ASP A 376 10.84 -7.20 -14.14
CA ASP A 376 12.20 -7.01 -14.65
C ASP A 376 13.22 -7.61 -13.69
N ALA A 377 13.15 -7.28 -12.38
CA ALA A 377 14.07 -7.80 -11.38
C ALA A 377 14.10 -9.33 -11.32
N VAL A 378 12.92 -9.99 -11.38
CA VAL A 378 12.84 -11.45 -11.38
C VAL A 378 13.43 -12.05 -12.66
N LEU A 379 13.06 -11.53 -13.83
CA LEU A 379 13.49 -12.09 -15.12
C LEU A 379 14.96 -11.79 -15.46
N ASP A 380 15.48 -10.66 -14.99
CA ASP A 380 16.85 -10.23 -15.17
C ASP A 380 17.77 -10.72 -14.04
N GLN A 381 17.24 -11.50 -13.09
CA GLN A 381 17.99 -12.09 -11.97
C GLN A 381 18.65 -11.06 -11.05
N GLU A 382 17.96 -9.94 -10.80
CA GLU A 382 18.43 -8.80 -10.00
C GLU A 382 17.76 -8.74 -8.61
N THR A 383 17.17 -9.85 -8.15
CA THR A 383 16.57 -9.99 -6.81
C THR A 383 17.63 -10.37 -5.76
N ALA A 384 17.34 -10.17 -4.47
CA ALA A 384 18.24 -10.50 -3.37
C ALA A 384 18.75 -11.95 -3.41
N VAL A 385 17.92 -12.88 -3.87
CA VAL A 385 18.31 -14.25 -4.19
C VAL A 385 18.00 -14.54 -5.66
N VAL A 386 19.03 -14.85 -6.45
CA VAL A 386 18.84 -15.23 -7.85
C VAL A 386 17.99 -16.49 -7.96
N ILE A 387 16.95 -16.44 -8.79
CA ILE A 387 16.08 -17.57 -9.12
C ILE A 387 16.07 -17.74 -10.64
N GLU A 388 16.26 -18.96 -11.10
CA GLU A 388 16.16 -19.32 -12.51
C GLU A 388 14.69 -19.53 -12.93
N PRO A 389 14.36 -19.36 -14.23
CA PRO A 389 12.98 -19.54 -14.71
C PRO A 389 12.37 -20.92 -14.42
N ASP A 390 13.16 -21.99 -14.40
CA ASP A 390 12.70 -23.34 -14.08
C ASP A 390 12.39 -23.51 -12.59
N GLU A 391 13.23 -22.98 -11.70
CA GLU A 391 12.96 -22.91 -10.26
C GLU A 391 11.67 -22.15 -9.96
N LEU A 392 11.40 -21.06 -10.69
CA LEU A 392 10.15 -20.32 -10.58
C LEU A 392 8.93 -21.15 -11.02
N LEU A 393 9.07 -21.96 -12.07
CA LEU A 393 8.00 -22.85 -12.55
C LEU A 393 7.77 -24.05 -11.61
N GLU A 394 8.79 -24.48 -10.89
CA GLU A 394 8.69 -25.48 -9.82
C GLU A 394 8.02 -24.92 -8.57
N ASN A 395 8.35 -23.67 -8.23
CA ASN A 395 7.82 -23.02 -7.06
C ASN A 395 7.54 -21.52 -7.29
N PRO A 396 6.28 -21.14 -7.59
CA PRO A 396 5.93 -19.73 -7.77
C PRO A 396 6.02 -18.91 -6.48
N TYR A 397 6.05 -19.54 -5.30
CA TYR A 397 6.28 -18.83 -4.04
C TYR A 397 7.72 -18.36 -3.87
N HIS A 398 8.64 -18.77 -4.74
CA HIS A 398 9.97 -18.17 -4.82
C HIS A 398 9.92 -16.68 -5.12
N LEU A 399 8.88 -16.17 -5.78
CA LEU A 399 8.67 -14.72 -5.93
C LEU A 399 8.69 -13.98 -4.59
N VAL A 400 8.16 -14.59 -3.52
CA VAL A 400 8.14 -14.01 -2.18
C VAL A 400 9.50 -14.15 -1.53
N THR A 401 10.04 -15.37 -1.49
CA THR A 401 11.25 -15.66 -0.72
C THR A 401 12.49 -15.04 -1.37
N CYS A 402 12.56 -14.94 -2.70
CA CYS A 402 13.72 -14.36 -3.38
C CYS A 402 13.80 -12.83 -3.28
N THR A 403 12.68 -12.18 -3.00
CA THR A 403 12.59 -10.71 -2.89
C THR A 403 12.41 -10.22 -1.45
N VAL A 404 12.41 -11.11 -0.45
CA VAL A 404 12.06 -10.76 0.95
C VAL A 404 12.93 -9.65 1.56
N ASP A 405 14.19 -9.55 1.11
CA ASP A 405 15.18 -8.55 1.52
C ASP A 405 15.37 -7.41 0.49
N ASP A 406 14.60 -7.39 -0.61
CA ASP A 406 14.63 -6.31 -1.60
C ASP A 406 13.95 -5.04 -1.06
N ASP A 407 14.25 -3.88 -1.67
CA ASP A 407 13.59 -2.61 -1.35
C ASP A 407 12.07 -2.65 -1.64
N GLU A 408 11.66 -3.36 -2.69
CA GLU A 408 10.27 -3.54 -3.12
C GLU A 408 9.89 -5.03 -3.20
N PRO A 409 9.69 -5.71 -2.05
CA PRO A 409 9.43 -7.14 -2.00
C PRO A 409 8.10 -7.51 -2.66
N ILE A 410 8.03 -8.68 -3.29
CA ILE A 410 6.79 -9.26 -3.77
C ILE A 410 6.05 -9.90 -2.58
N LEU A 411 4.92 -9.32 -2.21
CA LEU A 411 4.17 -9.74 -1.03
C LEU A 411 3.52 -11.12 -1.21
N PHE A 412 3.52 -11.90 -0.13
CA PHE A 412 2.87 -13.22 -0.08
C PHE A 412 1.43 -13.20 -0.61
N ASP A 413 0.62 -12.23 -0.22
CA ASP A 413 -0.80 -12.23 -0.60
C ASP A 413 -1.01 -12.01 -2.11
N VAL A 414 -0.04 -11.39 -2.81
CA VAL A 414 -0.07 -11.27 -4.29
C VAL A 414 0.02 -12.65 -4.93
N VAL A 415 0.98 -13.43 -4.45
CA VAL A 415 1.29 -14.76 -4.96
C VAL A 415 0.20 -15.74 -4.54
N ASP A 416 -0.24 -15.70 -3.27
CA ASP A 416 -1.30 -16.56 -2.73
C ASP A 416 -2.63 -16.39 -3.50
N ARG A 417 -3.01 -15.16 -3.87
CA ARG A 417 -4.20 -14.92 -4.70
C ARG A 417 -4.07 -15.48 -6.12
N GLY A 418 -2.88 -15.46 -6.70
CA GLY A 418 -2.63 -16.04 -8.03
C GLY A 418 -2.60 -17.57 -8.01
N CYS A 419 -2.03 -18.15 -6.96
CA CYS A 419 -1.88 -19.59 -6.76
C CYS A 419 -3.17 -20.28 -6.30
N LEU A 420 -3.92 -19.66 -5.37
CA LEU A 420 -5.04 -20.31 -4.66
C LEU A 420 -6.37 -19.54 -4.76
N GLY A 421 -6.51 -18.67 -5.76
CA GLY A 421 -7.73 -17.89 -6.03
C GLY A 421 -9.01 -18.70 -6.26
N ALA A 422 -9.97 -18.13 -7.00
CA ALA A 422 -11.27 -18.78 -7.20
C ALA A 422 -11.11 -20.19 -7.81
N ALA A 423 -11.69 -21.19 -7.14
CA ALA A 423 -11.49 -22.60 -7.48
C ALA A 423 -11.98 -22.91 -8.90
N GLU A 424 -13.08 -22.28 -9.32
CA GLU A 424 -13.65 -22.43 -10.65
C GLU A 424 -12.70 -21.88 -11.72
N LEU A 425 -12.02 -20.76 -11.45
CA LEU A 425 -11.05 -20.17 -12.37
C LEU A 425 -9.78 -21.02 -12.45
N LEU A 426 -9.27 -21.51 -11.33
CA LEU A 426 -8.09 -22.38 -11.30
C LEU A 426 -8.34 -23.74 -11.95
N ALA A 427 -9.54 -24.30 -11.81
CA ALA A 427 -9.90 -25.54 -12.49
C ALA A 427 -10.01 -25.36 -14.01
N ALA A 428 -10.54 -24.23 -14.47
CA ALA A 428 -10.65 -23.92 -15.90
C ALA A 428 -9.29 -23.54 -16.51
N HIS A 429 -8.45 -22.84 -15.75
CA HIS A 429 -7.15 -22.32 -16.18
C HIS A 429 -6.08 -22.60 -15.12
N PRO A 430 -5.57 -23.85 -15.07
CA PRO A 430 -4.55 -24.28 -14.11
C PRO A 430 -3.30 -23.40 -14.16
N LEU A 431 -2.60 -23.29 -13.02
CA LEU A 431 -1.31 -22.60 -13.00
C LEU A 431 -0.31 -23.32 -13.91
N PRO A 432 0.51 -22.57 -14.67
CA PRO A 432 1.56 -23.12 -15.51
C PRO A 432 2.80 -23.47 -14.67
N VAL A 433 2.64 -24.37 -13.70
CA VAL A 433 3.73 -24.89 -12.86
C VAL A 433 4.09 -26.32 -13.27
N THR A 434 5.32 -26.75 -12.98
CA THR A 434 5.77 -28.12 -13.28
C THR A 434 5.04 -29.15 -12.43
N GLU A 435 4.87 -28.85 -11.14
CA GLU A 435 4.16 -29.67 -10.17
C GLU A 435 3.00 -28.90 -9.51
N PRO A 436 1.74 -29.31 -9.77
CA PRO A 436 0.57 -28.72 -9.12
C PRO A 436 0.63 -28.81 -7.58
N PHE A 437 -0.03 -27.89 -6.90
CA PHE A 437 -0.24 -27.99 -5.45
C PHE A 437 -1.22 -29.13 -5.15
N ASP A 438 -0.92 -29.94 -4.14
CA ASP A 438 -1.82 -31.01 -3.68
C ASP A 438 -2.98 -30.42 -2.86
N ASP A 439 -2.66 -29.60 -1.86
CA ASP A 439 -3.63 -28.89 -1.04
C ASP A 439 -3.14 -27.50 -0.60
N SER A 440 -3.93 -26.83 0.24
CA SER A 440 -3.59 -25.50 0.76
C SER A 440 -2.42 -25.50 1.76
N GLY A 441 -1.97 -26.67 2.23
CA GLY A 441 -0.87 -26.89 3.16
C GLY A 441 0.46 -27.21 2.49
N ASP A 442 0.58 -26.97 1.17
CA ASP A 442 1.81 -27.21 0.41
C ASP A 442 3.04 -26.51 1.06
N PRO A 443 4.18 -27.22 1.24
CA PRO A 443 5.36 -26.67 1.91
C PRO A 443 5.88 -25.38 1.27
N ARG A 444 5.76 -25.25 -0.05
CA ARG A 444 6.17 -24.05 -0.80
C ARG A 444 5.43 -22.79 -0.32
N ARG A 445 4.13 -22.93 -0.06
CA ARG A 445 3.27 -21.87 0.48
C ARG A 445 3.62 -21.56 1.93
N VAL A 446 3.82 -22.61 2.74
CA VAL A 446 4.11 -22.46 4.17
C VAL A 446 5.44 -21.74 4.38
N GLU A 447 6.49 -22.12 3.66
CA GLU A 447 7.80 -21.45 3.73
C GLU A 447 7.70 -19.95 3.42
N ALA A 448 7.04 -19.59 2.32
CA ALA A 448 6.86 -18.19 1.93
C ALA A 448 6.00 -17.39 2.92
N LEU A 449 5.01 -18.03 3.55
CA LEU A 449 4.24 -17.39 4.61
C LEU A 449 5.10 -17.12 5.85
N ILE A 450 5.97 -18.06 6.25
CA ILE A 450 6.90 -17.85 7.36
C ILE A 450 7.85 -16.68 7.05
N ALA A 451 8.39 -16.62 5.83
CA ALA A 451 9.24 -15.53 5.39
C ALA A 451 8.52 -14.17 5.45
N GLU A 452 7.27 -14.09 4.99
CA GLU A 452 6.47 -12.87 5.04
C GLU A 452 6.16 -12.41 6.48
N GLU A 453 5.83 -13.34 7.37
CA GLU A 453 5.58 -13.01 8.79
C GLU A 453 6.85 -12.51 9.48
N LEU A 454 8.01 -13.10 9.16
CA LEU A 454 9.30 -12.61 9.65
C LEU A 454 9.63 -11.23 9.09
N ARG A 455 9.41 -10.99 7.80
CA ARG A 455 9.59 -9.67 7.15
C ARG A 455 8.71 -8.61 7.82
N THR A 456 7.45 -8.95 8.09
CA THR A 456 6.51 -8.07 8.80
C THR A 456 7.01 -7.77 10.22
N ALA A 457 7.46 -8.78 10.95
CA ALA A 457 8.04 -8.60 12.28
C ALA A 457 9.31 -7.73 12.26
N VAL A 458 10.13 -7.80 11.21
CA VAL A 458 11.29 -6.92 11.02
C VAL A 458 10.88 -5.46 10.85
N ALA A 459 9.82 -5.19 10.09
CA ALA A 459 9.27 -3.83 9.96
C ALA A 459 8.72 -3.28 11.29
N GLU A 460 8.28 -4.16 12.20
CA GLU A 460 7.87 -3.83 13.57
C GLU A 460 9.05 -3.71 14.55
N GLY A 461 10.28 -3.96 14.11
CA GLY A 461 11.50 -3.86 14.91
C GLY A 461 11.92 -5.15 15.62
N HIS A 462 11.24 -6.27 15.38
CA HIS A 462 11.69 -7.58 15.83
C HIS A 462 12.80 -8.12 14.93
N THR A 463 13.71 -8.93 15.47
CA THR A 463 14.72 -9.63 14.65
C THR A 463 14.42 -11.11 14.47
N LEU A 464 13.47 -11.66 15.21
CA LEU A 464 13.11 -13.08 15.21
C LEU A 464 11.67 -13.22 15.70
N LEU A 465 11.06 -14.37 15.43
CA LEU A 465 9.77 -14.76 15.98
C LEU A 465 9.87 -16.14 16.63
N SER A 466 9.33 -16.30 17.84
CA SER A 466 9.17 -17.63 18.44
C SER A 466 8.13 -18.45 17.65
N VAL A 467 8.25 -19.78 17.64
CA VAL A 467 7.27 -20.65 16.98
C VAL A 467 5.83 -20.37 17.45
N PRO A 468 5.52 -20.22 18.76
CA PRO A 468 4.17 -19.88 19.21
C PRO A 468 3.67 -18.52 18.71
N THR A 469 4.55 -17.50 18.67
CA THR A 469 4.19 -16.16 18.17
C THR A 469 3.86 -16.20 16.68
N LEU A 470 4.69 -16.89 15.89
CA LEU A 470 4.48 -17.07 14.46
C LEU A 470 3.13 -17.77 14.19
N LEU A 471 2.85 -18.88 14.90
CA LEU A 471 1.58 -19.60 14.75
C LEU A 471 0.38 -18.72 15.10
N GLY A 472 0.47 -17.90 16.15
CA GLY A 472 -0.57 -16.93 16.48
C GLY A 472 -0.85 -15.95 15.35
N ARG A 473 0.20 -15.35 14.78
CA ARG A 473 0.07 -14.42 13.64
C ARG A 473 -0.59 -15.07 12.43
N VAL A 474 -0.19 -16.30 12.10
CA VAL A 474 -0.77 -17.03 10.96
C VAL A 474 -2.26 -17.34 11.17
N VAL A 475 -2.67 -17.66 12.40
CA VAL A 475 -4.09 -17.89 12.73
C VAL A 475 -4.94 -16.64 12.53
N ASP A 476 -4.40 -15.47 12.86
CA ASP A 476 -5.10 -14.20 12.74
C ASP A 476 -5.07 -13.63 11.31
N ARG A 477 -4.30 -14.23 10.40
CA ARG A 477 -4.15 -13.77 9.02
C ARG A 477 -5.36 -14.15 8.16
N ASN A 478 -5.84 -13.18 7.38
CA ASN A 478 -6.91 -13.40 6.41
C ASN A 478 -6.35 -14.00 5.10
N LEU A 479 -6.10 -15.30 5.10
CA LEU A 479 -5.58 -16.04 3.95
C LEU A 479 -6.66 -16.32 2.90
N VAL A 480 -6.25 -16.41 1.63
CA VAL A 480 -7.16 -16.77 0.51
C VAL A 480 -7.81 -18.14 0.75
N ARG A 481 -7.01 -19.08 1.26
CA ARG A 481 -7.45 -20.37 1.76
C ARG A 481 -6.94 -20.54 3.20
N PRO A 482 -7.80 -20.95 4.15
CA PRO A 482 -7.37 -21.23 5.51
C PRO A 482 -6.20 -22.22 5.53
N LEU A 483 -5.25 -21.98 6.42
CA LEU A 483 -4.10 -22.85 6.64
C LEU A 483 -4.08 -23.24 8.13
N PRO A 484 -4.45 -24.47 8.50
CA PRO A 484 -4.42 -24.92 9.90
C PRO A 484 -3.00 -25.25 10.36
N LEU A 485 -2.12 -24.24 10.32
CA LEU A 485 -0.71 -24.39 10.67
C LEU A 485 -0.57 -24.65 12.17
N ASN A 486 0.23 -25.65 12.52
CA ASN A 486 0.60 -25.98 13.89
C ASN A 486 1.98 -26.65 13.91
N ALA A 487 2.53 -26.86 15.10
CA ALA A 487 3.88 -27.41 15.25
C ALA A 487 4.05 -28.80 14.58
N GLN A 488 3.03 -29.66 14.59
CA GLN A 488 3.13 -30.98 13.95
C GLN A 488 3.17 -30.88 12.42
N VAL A 489 2.43 -29.92 11.85
CA VAL A 489 2.47 -29.64 10.42
C VAL A 489 3.86 -29.12 10.03
N LEU A 490 4.44 -28.20 10.80
CA LEU A 490 5.79 -27.70 10.54
C LEU A 490 6.83 -28.83 10.51
N VAL A 491 6.78 -29.75 11.48
CA VAL A 491 7.66 -30.93 11.51
C VAL A 491 7.43 -31.85 10.31
N ALA A 492 6.17 -32.11 9.95
CA ALA A 492 5.84 -32.97 8.81
C ALA A 492 6.31 -32.39 7.46
N LEU A 493 6.41 -31.06 7.37
CA LEU A 493 6.90 -30.34 6.20
C LEU A 493 8.41 -30.07 6.25
N GLU A 494 9.12 -30.51 7.29
CA GLU A 494 10.54 -30.21 7.54
C GLU A 494 10.82 -28.69 7.61
N LEU A 495 9.85 -27.92 8.10
CA LEU A 495 9.91 -26.46 8.26
C LEU A 495 9.94 -26.05 9.75
N ASP A 496 10.05 -26.99 10.69
CA ASP A 496 10.28 -26.65 12.08
C ASP A 496 11.75 -26.24 12.31
N PRO A 497 12.07 -25.47 13.38
CA PRO A 497 13.44 -24.98 13.57
C PRO A 497 14.49 -26.08 13.76
N ASP A 498 14.13 -27.32 14.09
CA ASP A 498 15.10 -28.42 14.17
C ASP A 498 15.46 -29.02 12.82
N SER A 499 14.64 -28.80 11.80
CA SER A 499 14.93 -29.14 10.40
C SER A 499 15.73 -28.07 9.64
N LEU A 500 15.83 -26.85 10.19
CA LEU A 500 16.55 -25.74 9.56
C LEU A 500 17.95 -25.54 10.16
N ASP A 501 18.84 -24.91 9.41
CA ASP A 501 20.17 -24.51 9.87
C ASP A 501 20.22 -23.04 10.35
N ASP A 502 21.34 -22.67 10.99
CA ASP A 502 21.69 -21.31 11.41
C ASP A 502 23.08 -20.94 10.83
N ASP A 503 23.28 -21.25 9.54
CA ASP A 503 24.51 -20.97 8.82
C ASP A 503 24.47 -19.56 8.19
N PRO A 504 25.31 -18.61 8.67
CA PRO A 504 25.37 -17.26 8.09
C PRO A 504 26.08 -17.21 6.72
N ASP A 505 26.75 -18.28 6.29
CA ASP A 505 27.51 -18.33 5.03
C ASP A 505 26.64 -18.75 3.82
N THR A 506 25.37 -19.10 4.07
CA THR A 506 24.38 -19.37 3.02
C THR A 506 23.39 -18.21 2.90
N ASN A 507 22.72 -18.10 1.75
CA ASN A 507 21.65 -17.12 1.52
C ASN A 507 20.29 -17.78 1.23
N TRP A 508 20.23 -19.11 1.19
CA TRP A 508 19.02 -19.87 0.88
C TRP A 508 18.99 -21.22 1.61
N PRO A 509 17.83 -21.70 2.10
CA PRO A 509 16.50 -21.07 2.16
C PRO A 509 16.48 -19.75 2.97
N VAL A 510 15.58 -18.81 2.69
CA VAL A 510 15.62 -17.47 3.36
C VAL A 510 15.23 -17.49 4.84
N ILE A 511 14.65 -18.58 5.32
CA ILE A 511 14.35 -18.78 6.74
C ILE A 511 15.47 -19.59 7.40
N ALA A 512 15.79 -19.23 8.64
CA ALA A 512 16.78 -19.93 9.45
C ALA A 512 16.26 -20.19 10.86
N ARG A 513 16.81 -21.21 11.52
CA ARG A 513 16.52 -21.47 12.94
C ARG A 513 17.22 -20.45 13.83
N THR A 514 16.63 -20.24 15.00
CA THR A 514 17.33 -19.64 16.14
C THR A 514 16.64 -20.06 17.44
N GLU A 515 17.16 -19.62 18.58
CA GLU A 515 16.59 -19.92 19.88
C GLU A 515 16.57 -18.67 20.77
N LEU A 516 15.53 -18.56 21.59
CA LEU A 516 15.51 -17.61 22.70
C LEU A 516 16.45 -18.05 23.82
N ALA A 517 16.75 -17.14 24.75
CA ALA A 517 17.64 -17.43 25.87
C ALA A 517 17.14 -18.55 26.81
N ASP A 518 15.83 -18.83 26.80
CA ASP A 518 15.22 -19.92 27.57
C ASP A 518 15.17 -21.26 26.79
N GLY A 519 15.73 -21.30 25.57
CA GLY A 519 15.73 -22.48 24.69
C GLY A 519 14.46 -22.61 23.83
N THR A 520 13.54 -21.65 23.88
CA THR A 520 12.36 -21.66 22.99
C THR A 520 12.80 -21.53 21.54
N ALA A 521 12.39 -22.48 20.70
CA ALA A 521 12.69 -22.48 19.28
C ALA A 521 12.03 -21.29 18.56
N ALA A 522 12.77 -20.70 17.63
CA ALA A 522 12.39 -19.49 16.92
C ALA A 522 12.90 -19.50 15.48
N TYR A 523 12.37 -18.59 14.68
CA TYR A 523 12.77 -18.33 13.31
C TYR A 523 13.33 -16.92 13.17
N LYS A 524 14.20 -16.74 12.18
CA LYS A 524 14.73 -15.44 11.76
C LYS A 524 14.95 -15.44 10.24
N LEU A 525 14.87 -14.27 9.60
CA LEU A 525 15.33 -14.11 8.21
C LEU A 525 16.84 -14.32 8.13
N ARG A 526 17.31 -15.09 7.16
CA ARG A 526 18.72 -15.45 7.03
C ARG A 526 19.64 -14.23 6.92
N SER A 527 19.21 -13.18 6.23
CA SER A 527 19.90 -11.88 6.17
C SER A 527 20.28 -11.33 7.55
N LEU A 528 19.45 -11.58 8.57
CA LEU A 528 19.69 -11.12 9.94
C LEU A 528 20.64 -12.02 10.74
N LEU A 529 21.01 -13.21 10.24
CA LEU A 529 22.14 -13.98 10.79
C LEU A 529 23.45 -13.23 10.52
N GLY A 530 23.64 -12.76 9.28
CA GLY A 530 24.79 -11.95 8.90
C GLY A 530 24.89 -10.67 9.73
N VAL A 531 23.77 -9.99 9.98
CA VAL A 531 23.72 -8.81 10.87
C VAL A 531 24.12 -9.17 12.30
N ARG A 532 23.56 -10.26 12.86
CA ARG A 532 23.90 -10.75 14.20
C ARG A 532 25.39 -11.01 14.33
N ASP A 533 25.96 -11.75 13.38
CA ASP A 533 27.35 -12.19 13.46
C ASP A 533 28.33 -11.05 13.18
N SER A 534 27.97 -10.11 12.30
CA SER A 534 28.71 -8.86 12.12
C SER A 534 28.77 -8.03 13.40
N ILE A 535 27.64 -7.88 14.11
CA ILE A 535 27.60 -7.16 15.40
C ILE A 535 28.44 -7.87 16.45
N ARG A 536 28.30 -9.20 16.58
CA ARG A 536 29.08 -10.01 17.54
C ARG A 536 30.56 -9.91 17.27
N GLU A 537 30.96 -10.06 16.01
CA GLU A 537 32.36 -10.03 15.61
C GLU A 537 32.98 -8.64 15.81
N LEU A 538 32.26 -7.58 15.44
CA LEU A 538 32.71 -6.22 15.68
C LEU A 538 32.87 -5.94 17.18
N THR A 539 31.87 -6.30 17.99
CA THR A 539 31.90 -6.08 19.44
C THR A 539 33.04 -6.86 20.10
N ARG A 540 33.24 -8.12 19.69
CA ARG A 540 34.35 -8.97 20.16
C ARG A 540 35.70 -8.35 19.78
N LYS A 541 35.89 -7.97 18.50
CA LYS A 541 37.12 -7.33 18.02
C LYS A 541 37.46 -6.07 18.79
N LEU A 542 36.46 -5.23 19.08
CA LEU A 542 36.64 -3.99 19.84
C LEU A 542 36.97 -4.27 21.30
N GLY A 543 36.33 -5.27 21.92
CA GLY A 543 36.61 -5.68 23.31
C GLY A 543 37.99 -6.30 23.50
N GLU A 544 38.55 -6.95 22.48
CA GLU A 544 39.89 -7.54 22.49
C GLU A 544 41.02 -6.52 22.20
N GLN A 545 40.69 -5.29 21.77
CA GLN A 545 41.71 -4.28 21.51
C GLN A 545 42.40 -3.81 22.79
N VAL A 546 43.65 -3.36 22.64
CA VAL A 546 44.41 -2.75 23.73
C VAL A 546 43.70 -1.50 24.22
N ARG A 547 43.40 -1.48 25.52
CA ARG A 547 42.81 -0.34 26.22
C ARG A 547 43.78 0.86 26.20
N HIS A 548 43.23 2.06 26.04
CA HIS A 548 44.01 3.29 26.15
C HIS A 548 44.44 3.54 27.59
N THR A 549 45.61 4.16 27.74
CA THR A 549 46.08 4.66 29.04
C THR A 549 45.27 5.90 29.42
N VAL A 550 44.48 5.80 30.48
CA VAL A 550 43.72 6.92 31.03
C VAL A 550 44.67 7.97 31.61
N PRO A 551 44.45 9.27 31.40
CA PRO A 551 45.27 10.33 31.99
C PRO A 551 45.17 10.31 33.53
N ASP A 552 46.32 10.41 34.20
CA ASP A 552 46.39 10.41 35.67
C ASP A 552 45.69 11.63 36.30
N ASP A 553 45.48 12.71 35.53
CA ASP A 553 44.86 13.97 35.97
C ASP A 553 43.37 14.11 35.61
N LEU A 554 42.72 13.01 35.21
CA LEU A 554 41.31 13.01 34.79
C LEU A 554 40.37 13.49 35.90
N GLU A 555 40.52 12.99 37.13
CA GLU A 555 39.68 13.36 38.27
C GLU A 555 39.82 14.85 38.61
N ASP A 556 41.06 15.36 38.65
CA ASP A 556 41.35 16.76 38.92
C ASP A 556 40.83 17.68 37.81
N SER A 557 40.86 17.21 36.57
CA SER A 557 40.30 17.93 35.42
C SER A 557 38.78 17.98 35.46
N LEU A 558 38.12 16.87 35.81
CA LEU A 558 36.67 16.81 35.98
C LEU A 558 36.20 17.71 37.14
N ALA A 559 36.89 17.66 38.28
CA ALA A 559 36.58 18.51 39.43
C ALA A 559 36.69 20.00 39.09
N ARG A 560 37.69 20.41 38.29
CA ARG A 560 37.82 21.79 37.80
C ARG A 560 36.66 22.22 36.89
N VAL A 561 36.18 21.32 36.03
CA VAL A 561 35.06 21.62 35.11
C VAL A 561 33.74 21.74 35.86
N LEU A 562 33.53 20.90 36.88
CA LEU A 562 32.28 20.86 37.65
C LEU A 562 32.22 21.89 38.81
N GLY A 563 33.28 22.65 39.04
CA GLY A 563 33.33 23.67 40.08
C GLY A 563 33.41 23.11 41.51
N ASP A 564 33.42 23.99 42.50
CA ASP A 564 33.51 23.60 43.91
C ASP A 564 32.18 22.98 44.40
N LEU A 565 32.28 21.89 45.17
CA LEU A 565 31.13 21.30 45.85
C LEU A 565 30.47 22.30 46.80
N SER A 566 31.21 23.25 47.36
CA SER A 566 30.66 24.28 48.26
C SER A 566 29.64 25.23 47.62
N GLU A 567 29.55 25.26 46.28
CA GLU A 567 28.58 26.06 45.53
C GLU A 567 27.21 25.36 45.34
N HIS A 568 27.09 24.09 45.77
CA HIS A 568 25.87 23.29 45.67
C HIS A 568 25.08 23.33 46.99
N ASP A 569 23.79 23.02 46.94
CA ASP A 569 22.93 22.97 48.13
C ASP A 569 23.51 21.95 49.15
N PRO A 570 23.69 22.35 50.43
CA PRO A 570 24.16 21.45 51.48
C PRO A 570 23.40 20.12 51.56
N ASP A 571 22.11 20.13 51.25
CA ASP A 571 21.25 18.94 51.29
C ASP A 571 21.49 17.99 50.10
N ASP A 572 22.09 18.48 49.00
CA ASP A 572 22.36 17.72 47.78
C ASP A 572 23.82 17.26 47.65
N LEU A 573 24.72 17.67 48.56
CA LEU A 573 26.16 17.41 48.48
C LEU A 573 26.52 15.92 48.33
N ASP A 574 25.82 15.03 49.02
CA ASP A 574 26.06 13.59 48.92
C ASP A 574 25.55 12.99 47.61
N GLN A 575 24.51 13.58 47.01
CA GLN A 575 24.05 13.21 45.68
C GLN A 575 25.03 13.69 44.61
N GLU A 576 25.50 14.93 44.70
CA GLU A 576 26.48 15.50 43.77
C GLU A 576 27.82 14.73 43.82
N ARG A 577 28.30 14.34 45.00
CA ARG A 577 29.50 13.49 45.14
C ARG A 577 29.34 12.14 44.43
N ARG A 578 28.18 11.50 44.54
CA ARG A 578 27.90 10.24 43.84
C ARG A 578 27.85 10.44 42.33
N ALA A 579 27.16 11.50 41.86
CA ALA A 579 27.10 11.83 40.45
C ALA A 579 28.51 12.12 39.86
N ARG A 580 29.37 12.83 40.60
CA ARG A 580 30.76 13.07 40.19
C ARG A 580 31.58 11.78 40.11
N TRP A 581 31.40 10.88 41.08
CA TRP A 581 32.06 9.56 41.06
C TRP A 581 31.60 8.72 39.87
N GLU A 582 30.29 8.65 39.60
CA GLU A 582 29.74 7.93 38.44
C GLU A 582 30.24 8.53 37.11
N LYS A 583 30.24 9.86 36.98
CA LYS A 583 30.79 10.58 35.81
C LYS A 583 32.28 10.29 35.62
N SER A 584 33.06 10.29 36.70
CA SER A 584 34.48 9.95 36.66
C SER A 584 34.70 8.52 36.20
N ALA A 585 34.02 7.55 36.81
CA ALA A 585 34.11 6.14 36.45
C ALA A 585 33.69 5.89 34.98
N ALA A 586 32.63 6.56 34.53
CA ALA A 586 32.18 6.51 33.14
C ALA A 586 33.24 7.08 32.18
N LEU A 587 33.86 8.21 32.51
CA LEU A 587 34.93 8.82 31.70
C LEU A 587 36.18 7.96 31.66
N VAL A 588 36.56 7.32 32.78
CA VAL A 588 37.65 6.35 32.82
C VAL A 588 37.38 5.20 31.84
N GLU A 589 36.17 4.64 31.84
CA GLU A 589 35.82 3.54 30.93
C GLU A 589 35.73 4.00 29.48
N LEU A 590 35.09 5.15 29.21
CA LEU A 590 34.99 5.75 27.88
C LEU A 590 36.37 6.07 27.29
N TYR A 591 37.31 6.51 28.12
CA TYR A 591 38.67 6.79 27.68
C TYR A 591 39.42 5.49 27.42
N ALA A 592 39.35 4.53 28.34
CA ALA A 592 40.14 3.31 28.28
C ALA A 592 39.67 2.33 27.21
N SER A 593 38.36 2.12 27.07
CA SER A 593 37.81 1.10 26.17
C SER A 593 37.58 1.65 24.76
N ARG A 594 37.77 0.80 23.74
CA ARG A 594 37.46 1.11 22.34
C ARG A 594 35.96 1.06 22.02
N PHE A 595 35.20 0.39 22.88
CA PHE A 595 33.75 0.26 22.79
C PHE A 595 33.16 0.32 24.19
N THR A 596 32.30 1.30 24.41
CA THR A 596 31.70 1.57 25.71
C THR A 596 30.25 1.94 25.50
N VAL A 597 29.37 1.40 26.33
CA VAL A 597 27.97 1.80 26.39
C VAL A 597 27.78 2.56 27.69
N LEU A 598 27.49 3.86 27.59
CA LEU A 598 27.06 4.68 28.72
C LEU A 598 25.54 4.79 28.66
N ASN A 599 24.86 4.29 29.68
CA ASN A 599 23.41 4.33 29.79
C ASN A 599 23.01 5.02 31.08
N GLY A 600 22.04 5.94 31.00
CA GLY A 600 21.48 6.67 32.13
C GLY A 600 20.08 7.18 31.80
N PRO A 601 19.14 7.15 32.76
CA PRO A 601 17.80 7.70 32.57
C PRO A 601 17.83 9.22 32.33
N ALA A 602 16.71 9.79 31.87
CA ALA A 602 16.61 11.25 31.74
C ALA A 602 16.86 11.92 33.11
N GLY A 603 17.89 12.77 33.17
CA GLY A 603 18.29 13.48 34.40
C GLY A 603 19.58 12.99 35.06
N THR A 604 20.26 11.97 34.51
CA THR A 604 21.63 11.56 34.91
C THR A 604 22.73 12.19 34.07
#